data_AF-A0A941BD79-F1
#
_entry.id   AF-A0A941BD79-F1
#
_cell.length_a   1.000
_cell.length_b   1.000
_cell.length_c   1.000
_cell.angle_alpha   90.00
_cell.angle_beta   90.00
_cell.angle_gamma   90.00
#
_symmetry.space_group_name_H-M   'P 1'
#
loop_
_entity.id
_entity.type
_entity.pdbx_description
1 polymer ?
#
loop_
_entity_poly.entity_id
_entity_poly.type
_entity_poly.pdbx_seq_one_letter_code
_entity_poly.pdbx_strand_id
1 'polypeptide(L)'
;MQPHAPTHTPTRPPVAPVSLSRAPLLPRRLPLARGASMADLLRFQALMAGEGQTVQVARMCYDRPYAFDCIASAHASASDPLRRLALHLFRAYEQDADPRHLHA
;
A
#
# COMPACT_ATOMS: atom_id res chain seq x y z
N MET A 1 1.97 34.78 64.56
CA MET A 1 1.71 34.94 63.12
C MET A 1 2.76 34.13 62.36
N GLN A 2 2.48 32.87 61.99
CA GLN A 2 3.31 32.13 61.03
C GLN A 2 2.84 32.47 59.60
N PRO A 3 3.74 32.42 58.61
CA PRO A 3 3.42 31.58 57.46
C PRO A 3 4.61 30.75 56.91
N HIS A 4 4.32 29.46 56.79
CA HIS A 4 4.70 28.43 55.80
C HIS A 4 5.69 28.78 54.68
N ALA A 5 6.69 27.90 54.50
CA ALA A 5 7.53 27.78 53.30
C ALA A 5 6.73 27.33 52.05
N PRO A 6 7.33 27.45 50.85
CA PRO A 6 7.57 26.21 50.13
C PRO A 6 8.97 26.14 49.48
N THR A 7 9.66 25.06 49.81
CA THR A 7 10.60 24.32 48.96
C THR A 7 9.96 24.05 47.60
N HIS A 8 10.71 24.09 46.50
CA HIS A 8 10.69 23.09 45.41
C HIS A 8 11.56 23.60 44.25
N THR A 9 12.79 23.08 44.19
CA THR A 9 13.68 23.14 43.03
C THR A 9 13.34 21.98 42.09
N PRO A 10 12.99 22.21 40.82
CA PRO A 10 12.94 21.13 39.85
C PRO A 10 14.23 21.07 39.04
N THR A 11 15.19 20.25 39.49
CA THR A 11 16.32 19.81 38.66
C THR A 11 15.84 18.66 37.77
N ARG A 12 15.44 18.96 36.53
CA ARG A 12 15.25 17.94 35.48
C ARG A 12 16.45 17.99 34.54
N PRO A 13 17.27 16.94 34.42
CA PRO A 13 18.28 16.87 33.37
C PRO A 13 17.57 16.72 32.01
N PRO A 14 18.06 17.36 30.93
CA PRO A 14 17.58 17.08 29.59
C PRO A 14 18.02 15.67 29.18
N VAL A 15 17.05 14.77 29.05
CA VAL A 15 17.22 13.47 28.40
C VAL A 15 17.55 13.72 26.92
N ALA A 16 18.73 13.29 26.50
CA ALA A 16 19.12 13.31 25.09
C ALA A 16 18.22 12.33 24.29
N PRO A 17 17.61 12.73 23.15
CA PRO A 17 16.99 11.78 22.27
C PRO A 17 18.07 11.12 21.41
N VAL A 18 18.63 10.02 21.89
CA VAL A 18 19.27 9.04 20.99
C VAL A 18 18.19 8.03 20.66
N SER A 19 17.50 8.23 19.54
CA SER A 19 16.66 7.19 18.96
C SER A 19 17.07 6.95 17.51
N LEU A 20 17.68 5.77 17.31
CA LEU A 20 18.17 5.21 16.07
C LEU A 20 17.08 5.21 14.99
N SER A 21 17.24 5.98 13.92
CA SER A 21 16.67 5.61 12.61
C SER A 21 17.56 4.54 11.98
N ARG A 22 17.58 3.34 12.58
CA ARG A 22 18.05 2.16 11.88
C ARG A 22 16.92 1.78 10.93
N ALA A 23 16.92 2.39 9.74
CA ALA A 23 16.02 2.02 8.67
C ALA A 23 16.13 0.49 8.50
N PRO A 24 15.04 -0.27 8.68
CA PRO A 24 15.10 -1.68 8.36
C PRO A 24 15.48 -1.75 6.88
N LEU A 25 16.56 -2.50 6.60
CA LEU A 25 16.84 -3.02 5.26
C LEU A 25 15.71 -4.00 4.94
N LEU A 26 14.51 -3.46 4.71
CA LEU A 26 13.39 -4.23 4.20
C LEU A 26 13.90 -4.87 2.92
N PRO A 27 13.83 -6.20 2.78
CA PRO A 27 14.08 -6.82 1.49
C PRO A 27 13.21 -6.07 0.51
N ARG A 28 13.85 -5.51 -0.53
CA ARG A 28 13.21 -4.69 -1.55
C ARG A 28 12.04 -5.51 -2.08
N ARG A 29 10.82 -5.26 -1.57
CA ARG A 29 9.62 -5.98 -1.99
C ARG A 29 9.45 -5.56 -3.44
N LEU A 30 9.79 -6.46 -4.36
CA LEU A 30 9.49 -6.20 -5.75
C LEU A 30 7.97 -6.10 -5.87
N PRO A 31 7.44 -5.15 -6.67
CA PRO A 31 6.02 -5.08 -6.91
C PRO A 31 5.51 -6.44 -7.39
N LEU A 32 4.43 -6.93 -6.78
CA LEU A 32 3.70 -8.14 -7.20
C LEU A 32 3.13 -7.99 -8.62
N ALA A 33 3.02 -6.75 -9.08
CA ALA A 33 2.60 -6.37 -10.41
C ALA A 33 3.75 -6.42 -11.45
N ARG A 34 4.66 -7.42 -11.43
CA ARG A 34 5.73 -7.49 -12.45
C ARG A 34 5.17 -7.58 -13.88
N GLY A 35 4.00 -8.21 -14.05
CA GLY A 35 3.29 -8.30 -15.33
C GLY A 35 2.32 -7.14 -15.60
N ALA A 36 2.00 -6.32 -14.60
CA ALA A 36 1.03 -5.22 -14.75
C ALA A 36 1.79 -3.88 -14.76
N SER A 37 1.68 -3.14 -15.86
CA SER A 37 2.36 -1.85 -15.97
C SER A 37 1.77 -0.85 -14.96
N MET A 38 2.61 0.05 -14.45
CA MET A 38 2.14 1.18 -13.63
C MET A 38 1.09 2.01 -14.37
N ALA A 39 1.19 2.10 -15.70
CA ALA A 39 0.20 2.78 -16.53
C ALA A 39 -1.19 2.11 -16.43
N ASP A 40 -1.24 0.78 -16.40
CA ASP A 40 -2.50 0.03 -16.28
C ASP A 40 -3.12 0.21 -14.89
N LEU A 41 -2.30 0.23 -13.83
CA LEU A 41 -2.77 0.47 -12.46
C LEU A 41 -3.34 1.89 -12.29
N LEU A 42 -2.68 2.91 -12.86
CA LEU A 42 -3.18 4.28 -12.84
C LEU A 42 -4.45 4.44 -13.67
N ARG A 43 -4.52 3.79 -14.84
CA ARG A 43 -5.73 3.76 -15.66
C ARG A 43 -6.88 3.09 -14.94
N PHE A 44 -6.60 1.99 -14.24
CA PHE A 44 -7.58 1.26 -13.45
C PHE A 44 -8.12 2.11 -12.30
N GLN A 45 -7.25 2.81 -11.58
CA GLN A 45 -7.64 3.77 -10.55
C GLN A 45 -8.57 4.85 -11.10
N ALA A 46 -8.26 5.42 -12.27
CA ALA A 46 -9.09 6.45 -12.88
C ALA A 46 -10.48 5.93 -13.30
N LEU A 47 -10.55 4.73 -13.85
CA LEU A 47 -11.83 4.11 -14.24
C LEU A 47 -12.68 3.74 -13.01
N MET A 48 -12.08 3.19 -11.96
CA MET A 48 -12.77 2.91 -10.69
C MET A 48 -13.28 4.19 -10.02
N ALA A 49 -12.50 5.28 -10.06
CA ALA A 49 -12.96 6.58 -9.56
C ALA A 49 -14.17 7.10 -10.35
N GLY A 50 -14.25 6.82 -11.66
CA GLY A 50 -15.42 7.10 -12.48
C GLY A 50 -16.69 6.35 -12.04
N GLU A 51 -16.54 5.16 -11.46
CA GLU A 51 -17.62 4.37 -10.83
C GLU A 51 -17.87 4.74 -9.36
N GLY A 52 -17.15 5.73 -8.82
CA GLY A 52 -17.27 6.18 -7.43
C GLY A 52 -16.48 5.35 -6.41
N GLN A 53 -15.58 4.46 -6.87
CA GLN A 53 -14.73 3.64 -5.99
C GLN A 53 -13.28 4.12 -5.98
N THR A 54 -12.73 4.37 -4.80
CA THR A 54 -11.32 4.79 -4.65
C THR A 54 -10.40 3.58 -4.48
N VAL A 55 -9.39 3.47 -5.34
CA VAL A 55 -8.38 2.40 -5.30
C VAL A 55 -7.01 2.94 -4.89
N GLN A 56 -6.32 2.21 -4.03
CA GLN A 56 -4.96 2.52 -3.58
C GLN A 56 -3.94 1.74 -4.42
N VAL A 57 -3.40 2.36 -5.47
CA VAL A 57 -2.40 1.75 -6.38
C VAL A 57 -1.21 1.18 -5.61
N ALA A 58 -0.70 1.91 -4.62
CA ALA A 58 0.41 1.45 -3.79
C ALA A 58 0.07 0.13 -3.07
N ARG A 59 -1.17 -0.05 -2.58
CA ARG A 59 -1.57 -1.32 -1.97
C ARG A 59 -1.69 -2.42 -3.00
N MET A 60 -2.26 -2.15 -4.18
CA MET A 60 -2.35 -3.18 -5.23
C MET A 60 -0.97 -3.79 -5.52
N CYS A 61 0.09 -2.97 -5.57
CA CYS A 61 1.45 -3.44 -5.82
C CYS A 61 2.01 -4.42 -4.77
N TYR A 62 1.53 -4.42 -3.52
CA TYR A 62 2.13 -5.16 -2.41
C TYR A 62 1.15 -6.05 -1.62
N ASP A 63 -0.15 -5.87 -1.83
CA ASP A 63 -1.25 -6.54 -1.16
C ASP A 63 -2.13 -7.22 -2.22
N ARG A 64 -1.80 -8.47 -2.51
CA ARG A 64 -2.49 -9.28 -3.52
C ARG A 64 -3.98 -9.52 -3.19
N PRO A 65 -4.38 -9.84 -1.94
CA PRO A 65 -5.78 -9.91 -1.56
C PRO A 65 -6.54 -8.60 -1.88
N TYR A 66 -5.97 -7.45 -1.51
CA TYR A 66 -6.59 -6.15 -1.84
C TYR A 66 -6.71 -5.93 -3.35
N ALA A 67 -5.68 -6.29 -4.12
CA ALA A 67 -5.71 -6.18 -5.57
C ALA A 67 -6.83 -7.04 -6.19
N PHE A 68 -6.99 -8.29 -5.74
CA PHE A 68 -8.03 -9.17 -6.26
C PHE A 68 -9.45 -8.73 -5.89
N ASP A 69 -9.65 -8.20 -4.69
CA ASP A 69 -10.93 -7.62 -4.29
C ASP A 69 -11.33 -6.45 -5.21
N CYS A 70 -10.39 -5.53 -5.45
CA CYS A 70 -10.59 -4.43 -6.39
C CYS A 70 -10.87 -4.91 -7.82
N ILE A 71 -10.11 -5.92 -8.29
CA ILE A 71 -10.28 -6.51 -9.63
C ILE A 71 -11.65 -7.19 -9.76
N ALA A 72 -12.10 -7.92 -8.74
CA ALA A 72 -13.41 -8.57 -8.74
C ALA A 72 -14.54 -7.53 -8.79
N SER A 73 -14.43 -6.45 -8.01
CA SER A 73 -15.37 -5.33 -8.06
C SER A 73 -15.41 -4.69 -9.45
N ALA A 74 -14.26 -4.43 -10.05
CA ALA A 74 -14.14 -3.86 -11.40
C ALA A 74 -14.70 -4.79 -12.49
N HIS A 75 -14.54 -6.10 -12.33
CA HIS A 75 -15.10 -7.08 -13.26
C HIS A 75 -16.64 -7.14 -13.21
N ALA A 76 -17.23 -6.86 -12.04
CA ALA A 76 -18.67 -6.80 -11.84
C ALA A 76 -19.31 -5.47 -12.28
N SER A 77 -18.52 -4.43 -12.57
CA SER A 77 -19.02 -3.16 -13.09
C SER A 77 -19.66 -3.32 -14.49
N ALA A 78 -20.62 -2.44 -14.78
CA ALA A 78 -21.24 -2.33 -16.11
C ALA A 78 -20.30 -1.71 -17.17
N SER A 79 -19.16 -1.13 -16.75
CA SER A 79 -18.21 -0.47 -17.61
C SER A 79 -17.31 -1.47 -18.35
N ASP A 80 -17.58 -1.68 -19.64
CA ASP A 80 -16.76 -2.51 -20.55
C ASP A 80 -15.25 -2.22 -20.54
N PRO A 81 -14.77 -0.96 -20.55
CA PRO A 81 -13.34 -0.69 -20.45
C PRO A 81 -12.76 -1.12 -19.10
N LEU A 82 -13.51 -0.96 -18.01
CA LEU A 82 -13.08 -1.34 -16.66
C LEU A 82 -13.02 -2.86 -16.52
N ARG A 83 -14.04 -3.58 -16.99
CA ARG A 83 -14.09 -5.06 -16.98
C ARG A 83 -12.94 -5.67 -17.79
N ARG A 84 -12.63 -5.12 -18.97
CA ARG A 84 -11.49 -5.58 -19.78
C ARG A 84 -10.15 -5.35 -19.08
N LEU A 85 -9.97 -4.19 -18.45
CA LEU A 85 -8.75 -3.87 -17.73
C LEU A 85 -8.60 -4.74 -16.47
N ALA A 86 -9.69 -5.03 -15.77
CA ALA A 86 -9.71 -5.95 -14.63
C ALA A 86 -9.21 -7.35 -15.01
N LEU A 87 -9.69 -7.90 -16.14
CA LEU A 87 -9.23 -9.20 -16.66
C LEU A 87 -7.75 -9.19 -17.05
N HIS A 88 -7.27 -8.09 -17.65
CA HIS A 88 -5.85 -7.93 -17.97
C HIS A 88 -4.98 -7.95 -16.71
N LEU A 89 -5.35 -7.15 -15.70
CA LEU A 89 -4.66 -7.11 -14.41
C LEU A 89 -4.72 -8.46 -13.70
N PHE A 90 -5.85 -9.15 -13.71
CA PHE A 90 -5.97 -10.48 -13.11
C PHE A 90 -4.90 -11.45 -13.65
N ARG A 91 -4.78 -11.53 -14.98
CA ARG A 91 -3.78 -12.39 -15.63
C ARG A 91 -2.35 -12.02 -15.24
N ALA A 92 -2.04 -10.72 -15.16
CA ALA A 92 -0.73 -10.24 -14.75
C ALA A 92 -0.39 -10.62 -13.30
N TYR A 93 -1.36 -10.59 -12.39
CA TYR A 93 -1.17 -10.99 -10.99
C TYR A 93 -1.03 -12.50 -10.83
N GLU A 94 -1.79 -13.30 -11.60
CA GLU A 94 -1.66 -14.76 -11.63
C GLU A 94 -0.31 -15.22 -12.20
N GLN A 95 0.23 -14.52 -13.20
CA GLN A 95 1.56 -14.83 -13.76
C GLN A 95 2.70 -14.55 -12.77
N ASP A 96 2.59 -13.51 -11.93
CA ASP A 96 3.54 -13.29 -10.83
C ASP A 96 3.30 -14.27 -9.66
N ALA A 97 2.10 -14.85 -9.56
CA ALA A 97 1.77 -15.85 -8.55
C ALA A 97 2.39 -17.21 -8.83
N ASP A 98 2.59 -17.55 -10.09
CA ASP A 98 3.12 -18.84 -10.50
C ASP A 98 4.67 -18.86 -10.41
N PRO A 99 5.27 -19.57 -9.44
CA PRO A 99 6.72 -19.68 -9.32
C PRO A 99 7.35 -20.58 -10.40
N ARG A 100 6.53 -21.27 -11.22
CA ARG A 100 6.99 -22.21 -12.25
C ARG A 100 7.24 -21.52 -13.59
N HIS A 101 6.75 -20.29 -13.77
CA HIS A 101 6.97 -19.49 -14.96
C HIS A 101 8.43 -18.98 -15.11
N LEU A 102 9.28 -19.17 -14.10
CA LEU A 102 10.70 -18.80 -14.11
C LEU A 102 11.62 -19.79 -14.85
N HIS A 103 11.10 -20.84 -15.50
CA HIS A 103 11.89 -21.95 -16.06
C HIS A 103 11.67 -22.23 -17.57
N ALA A 104 11.40 -21.22 -18.40
CA ALA A 104 11.36 -21.38 -19.86
C ALA A 104 12.55 -20.69 -20.55
#